data_AF-A0A6B3CY24-F1
#
_entry.id   AF-A0A6B3CY24-F1
#
_cell.length_a   1.000
_cell.length_b   1.000
_cell.length_c   1.000
_cell.angle_alpha   90.00
_cell.angle_beta   90.00
_cell.angle_gamma   90.00
#
_symmetry.space_group_name_H-M   'P 1'
#
loop_
_entity.id
_entity.type
_entity.pdbx_description
1 polymer ?
#
loop_
_entity_poly.entity_id
_entity_poly.type
_entity_poly.pdbx_seq_one_letter_code
_entity_poly.pdbx_strand_id
1 'polypeptide(L)'
;MSRDQRRTVRELVDAHGQTYAEEAGIRLKDTPQPLYRLLVLAHLLSARISASIAVAAARALSEAGLRDPRRMAGAGWQKRVDALGRGG
;
A
#
# COMPACT_ATOMS: atom_id res chain seq x y z
N MET A 1 6.04 12.35 18.06
CA MET A 1 4.73 13.03 17.95
C MET A 1 4.20 13.31 19.35
N SER A 2 3.80 14.55 19.62
CA SER A 2 3.14 14.94 20.87
C SER A 2 1.77 14.27 21.00
N ARG A 3 1.21 14.24 22.22
CA ARG A 3 -0.16 13.73 22.43
C ARG A 3 -1.19 14.51 21.62
N ASP A 4 -0.96 15.80 21.44
CA ASP A 4 -1.85 16.71 20.72
C ASP A 4 -1.87 16.40 19.21
N GLN A 5 -0.68 16.25 18.60
CA GLN A 5 -0.55 15.83 17.19
C GLN A 5 -1.24 14.49 16.92
N ARG A 6 -1.13 13.52 17.84
CA ARG A 6 -1.82 12.23 17.69
C ARG A 6 -3.33 12.35 17.73
N ARG A 7 -3.87 13.32 18.48
CA ARG A 7 -5.31 13.59 18.53
C ARG A 7 -5.79 14.20 17.23
N THR A 8 -5.11 15.24 16.75
CA THR A 8 -5.43 15.87 15.46
C THR A 8 -5.42 14.87 14.31
N VAL A 9 -4.40 14.00 14.23
CA VAL A 9 -4.34 12.98 13.18
C VAL A 9 -5.52 12.00 13.26
N ARG A 10 -5.90 11.56 14.47
CA ARG A 10 -7.08 10.68 14.62
C ARG A 10 -8.35 11.36 14.18
N GLU A 11 -8.62 12.57 14.65
CA GLU A 11 -9.82 13.34 14.29
C GLU A 11 -9.91 13.56 12.77
N LEU A 12 -8.78 13.88 12.11
CA LEU A 12 -8.73 14.02 10.66
C LEU A 12 -9.04 12.72 9.93
N VAL A 13 -8.47 11.59 10.36
CA VAL A 13 -8.75 10.29 9.74
C VAL A 13 -10.21 9.93 9.97
N ASP A 14 -10.72 10.02 11.20
CA ASP A 14 -12.12 9.71 11.53
C ASP A 14 -13.12 10.53 10.71
N ALA A 15 -12.80 11.81 10.42
CA ALA A 15 -13.64 12.68 9.60
C ALA A 15 -13.55 12.41 8.08
N HIS A 16 -12.41 11.92 7.60
CA HIS A 16 -12.12 11.77 6.16
C HIS A 16 -12.01 10.31 5.69
N GLY A 17 -12.19 9.32 6.57
CA GLY A 17 -12.26 7.90 6.26
C GLY A 17 -11.09 7.11 6.84
N GLN A 18 -10.34 6.44 5.98
CA GLN A 18 -9.21 5.59 6.36
C GLN A 18 -7.96 6.00 5.58
N THR A 19 -6.80 5.60 6.07
CA THR A 19 -5.54 5.86 5.36
C THR A 19 -5.45 4.97 4.12
N TYR A 20 -4.72 5.40 3.09
CA TYR A 20 -4.45 4.54 1.92
C TYR A 20 -3.78 3.21 2.29
N ALA A 21 -3.01 3.18 3.39
CA ALA A 21 -2.44 1.93 3.89
C ALA A 21 -3.54 0.97 4.34
N GLU A 22 -4.53 1.46 5.07
CA GLU A 22 -5.69 0.67 5.50
C GLU A 22 -6.56 0.24 4.31
N GLU A 23 -6.82 1.14 3.36
CA GLU A 23 -7.56 0.81 2.12
C GLU A 23 -6.87 -0.29 1.31
N ALA A 24 -5.54 -0.26 1.24
CA ALA A 24 -4.72 -1.29 0.59
C ALA A 24 -4.60 -2.59 1.41
N GLY A 25 -5.27 -2.70 2.57
CA GLY A 25 -5.20 -3.86 3.47
C GLY A 25 -3.85 -4.02 4.16
N ILE A 26 -3.09 -2.93 4.33
CA ILE A 26 -1.80 -2.90 5.01
C ILE A 26 -2.02 -2.52 6.47
N ARG A 27 -2.04 -3.52 7.35
CA ARG A 27 -1.92 -3.25 8.79
C ARG A 27 -0.51 -2.76 9.09
N LEU A 28 -0.35 -1.45 9.23
CA LEU A 28 0.95 -0.83 9.44
C LEU A 28 1.53 -1.24 10.80
N LYS A 29 2.73 -1.82 10.76
CA LYS A 29 3.57 -2.15 11.92
C LYS A 29 5.01 -1.85 11.53
N ASP A 30 5.81 -1.44 12.50
CA ASP A 30 7.24 -1.22 12.31
C ASP A 30 8.00 -2.54 12.17
N THR A 31 7.79 -3.20 11.03
CA THR A 31 8.36 -4.50 10.68
C THR A 31 8.59 -4.54 9.16
N PRO A 32 9.56 -5.33 8.67
CA PRO A 32 9.99 -5.23 7.27
C PRO A 32 8.88 -5.42 6.23
N GLN A 33 7.98 -6.39 6.42
CA GLN A 33 6.96 -6.71 5.42
C GLN A 33 5.87 -5.61 5.29
N PRO A 34 5.21 -5.13 6.36
CA PRO A 34 4.31 -3.97 6.27
C PRO A 34 4.97 -2.70 5.72
N LEU A 35 6.23 -2.40 6.12
CA LEU A 35 6.94 -1.22 5.61
C LEU A 35 7.27 -1.36 4.11
N TYR A 36 7.64 -2.55 3.65
CA TYR A 36 7.82 -2.81 2.22
C TYR A 36 6.53 -2.61 1.44
N ARG A 37 5.40 -3.13 1.94
CA ARG A 37 4.08 -2.93 1.30
C ARG A 37 3.70 -1.45 1.25
N LEU A 38 3.99 -0.69 2.31
CA LEU A 38 3.78 0.76 2.34
C LEU A 38 4.67 1.48 1.31
N LEU A 39 5.94 1.09 1.17
CA LEU A 39 6.85 1.64 0.17
C LEU A 39 6.33 1.39 -1.25
N VAL A 40 5.86 0.18 -1.55
CA VAL A 40 5.25 -0.15 -2.85
C VAL A 40 4.02 0.72 -3.11
N LEU A 41 3.14 0.86 -2.12
CA LEU A 41 1.98 1.75 -2.23
C LEU A 41 2.39 3.20 -2.51
N ALA A 42 3.37 3.75 -1.77
CA ALA A 42 3.87 5.11 -1.99
C ALA A 42 4.47 5.30 -3.39
N HIS A 43 5.16 4.28 -3.91
CA HIS A 43 5.70 4.31 -5.27
C HIS A 43 4.59 4.34 -6.33
N LEU A 44 3.55 3.51 -6.16
CA LEU A 44 2.39 3.48 -7.07
C LEU A 44 1.58 4.78 -7.01
N LEU A 45 1.37 5.35 -5.82
CA LEU A 45 0.71 6.65 -5.64
C LEU A 45 1.49 7.81 -6.29
N SER A 46 2.79 7.63 -6.48
CA SER A 46 3.65 8.60 -7.15
C SER A 46 3.62 8.45 -8.68
N ALA A 47 3.02 7.38 -9.22
CA ALA A 47 2.77 7.26 -10.64
C ALA A 47 1.62 8.20 -11.08
N ARG A 48 1.59 8.59 -12.37
CA ARG A 48 0.54 9.47 -12.93
C ARG A 48 -0.78 8.71 -13.17
N ILE A 49 -1.31 8.10 -12.11
CA ILE A 49 -2.55 7.32 -12.07
C ILE A 49 -3.43 7.81 -10.91
N SER A 50 -4.71 7.41 -10.89
CA SER A 50 -5.57 7.75 -9.76
C SER A 50 -5.11 7.03 -8.48
N ALA A 51 -5.37 7.65 -7.32
CA ALA A 51 -5.08 7.04 -6.03
C ALA A 51 -5.82 5.70 -5.85
N SER A 52 -7.06 5.59 -6.35
CA SER A 52 -7.84 4.36 -6.30
C SER A 52 -7.18 3.20 -7.05
N ILE A 53 -6.61 3.45 -8.24
CA ILE A 53 -5.87 2.44 -9.01
C ILE A 53 -4.57 2.07 -8.28
N ALA A 54 -3.84 3.04 -7.73
CA ALA A 54 -2.62 2.77 -6.98
C ALA A 54 -2.87 1.87 -5.74
N VAL A 55 -3.94 2.16 -4.99
CA VAL A 55 -4.38 1.35 -3.83
C VAL A 55 -4.77 -0.06 -4.27
N ALA A 56 -5.59 -0.19 -5.32
CA ALA A 56 -6.03 -1.47 -5.85
C ALA A 56 -4.85 -2.31 -6.38
N ALA A 57 -3.90 -1.70 -7.09
CA ALA A 57 -2.68 -2.35 -7.57
C ALA A 57 -1.78 -2.82 -6.42
N ALA A 58 -1.58 -1.99 -5.39
CA ALA A 58 -0.80 -2.39 -4.20
C ALA A 58 -1.42 -3.58 -3.47
N ARG A 59 -2.76 -3.61 -3.37
CA ARG A 59 -3.52 -4.72 -2.82
C ARG A 59 -3.39 -5.97 -3.68
N ALA A 60 -3.55 -5.87 -5.00
CA ALA A 60 -3.46 -6.99 -5.93
C ALA A 60 -2.07 -7.64 -5.96
N LEU A 61 -1.00 -6.83 -5.87
CA LEU A 61 0.37 -7.34 -5.68
C LEU A 61 0.52 -8.11 -4.37
N SER A 62 -0.05 -7.58 -3.28
CA SER A 62 -0.02 -8.24 -1.97
C SER A 62 -0.76 -9.58 -1.99
N GLU A 63 -1.95 -9.62 -2.61
CA GLU A 63 -2.77 -10.83 -2.77
C GLU A 63 -2.10 -11.86 -3.70
N ALA A 64 -1.29 -11.42 -4.68
CA ALA A 64 -0.44 -12.28 -5.50
C ALA A 64 0.78 -12.88 -4.76
N GLY A 65 0.93 -12.57 -3.47
CA GLY A 65 2.04 -13.02 -2.63
C GLY A 65 3.31 -12.17 -2.76
N LEU A 66 3.28 -11.06 -3.49
CA LEU A 66 4.43 -10.17 -3.72
C LEU A 66 4.58 -9.15 -2.57
N ARG A 67 4.60 -9.64 -1.33
CA ARG A 67 4.50 -8.84 -0.10
C ARG A 67 5.83 -8.44 0.52
N ASP A 68 6.94 -8.91 -0.02
CA ASP A 68 8.29 -8.65 0.48
C ASP A 68 9.26 -8.53 -0.70
N PRO A 69 10.41 -7.84 -0.53
CA PRO A 69 11.29 -7.52 -1.65
C PRO A 69 11.89 -8.77 -2.31
N ARG A 70 12.11 -9.85 -1.56
CA ARG A 70 12.67 -11.10 -2.12
C ARG A 70 11.66 -11.77 -3.04
N ARG A 71 10.40 -11.89 -2.62
CA ARG A 71 9.32 -12.44 -3.46
C ARG A 71 9.02 -11.57 -4.68
N MET A 72 9.09 -10.24 -4.55
CA MET A 72 8.90 -9.33 -5.68
C MET A 72 10.01 -9.44 -6.72
N ALA A 73 11.27 -9.44 -6.27
CA ALA A 73 12.44 -9.56 -7.14
C ALA A 73 12.51 -10.93 -7.83
N GLY A 74 12.16 -12.01 -7.11
CA GLY A 74 12.11 -13.36 -7.64
C GLY A 74 10.89 -13.66 -8.53
N ALA A 75 9.91 -12.76 -8.61
CA ALA A 75 8.77 -12.93 -9.51
C ALA A 75 9.19 -12.70 -10.97
N GLY A 76 8.67 -13.52 -11.88
CA GLY A 76 8.76 -13.23 -13.32
C GLY A 76 8.01 -11.95 -13.68
N TRP A 77 8.41 -11.32 -14.79
CA TRP A 77 7.76 -10.10 -15.29
C TRP A 77 6.26 -10.29 -15.49
N GLN A 78 5.84 -11.38 -16.12
CA GLN A 78 4.42 -11.66 -16.39
C GLN A 78 3.60 -11.70 -15.11
N LYS A 79 4.09 -12.37 -14.05
CA LYS A 79 3.40 -12.43 -12.76
C LYS A 79 3.17 -11.04 -12.16
N ARG A 80 4.13 -10.12 -12.32
CA ARG A 80 3.99 -8.74 -11.85
C ARG A 80 2.95 -7.98 -12.67
N VAL A 81 2.98 -8.12 -13.99
CA VAL A 81 2.01 -7.49 -14.90
C VAL A 81 0.59 -8.00 -14.63
N ASP A 82 0.40 -9.31 -14.52
CA ASP A 82 -0.91 -9.92 -14.23
C ASP A 82 -1.46 -9.43 -12.89
N ALA A 83 -0.60 -9.27 -11.89
CA ALA A 83 -0.99 -8.75 -10.59
C ALA A 83 -1.36 -7.26 -10.65
N LEU A 84 -0.61 -6.45 -11.37
CA LEU A 84 -0.91 -5.03 -11.56
C LEU A 84 -2.19 -4.83 -12.38
N GLY A 85 -2.40 -5.60 -13.44
CA GLY A 85 -3.60 -5.50 -14.29
C GLY A 85 -4.92 -5.83 -13.58
N ARG A 86 -4.88 -6.57 -12.46
CA ARG A 86 -6.06 -6.76 -11.59
C ARG A 86 -6.42 -5.52 -10.78
N GLY A 87 -5.48 -4.58 -10.61
CA GLY A 87 -5.65 -3.33 -9.89
C GLY A 87 -6.21 -2.18 -10.72
N GLY A 88 -6.35 -2.35 -12.04
CA GLY A 88 -6.76 -1.30 -12.98
C GLY A 88 -5.62 -0.82 -13.87
#